data_AF-A0A163IUA6-F1
#
_entry.id   AF-A0A163IUA6-F1
#
_cell.length_a   1.000
_cell.length_b   1.000
_cell.length_c   1.000
_cell.angle_alpha   90.00
_cell.angle_beta   90.00
_cell.angle_gamma   90.00
#
_symmetry.space_group_name_H-M   'P 1'
#
loop_
_entity.id
_entity.type
_entity.pdbx_description
1 polymer ?
#
loop_
_entity_poly.entity_id
_entity_poly.type
_entity_poly.pdbx_seq_one_letter_code
_entity_poly.pdbx_strand_id
1 'polypeptide(L)'
;MEFLPTLQSGVDDLKPSLFELLSEQQLSALLPPSLRYLLAVATPRYPRYLLPVLNSFDEVYALVMLLVERHFLRTYGGSFTENFYSLKRARVLRVKGGEIPRAQMGASESVREAVKLSSGDVWKNLAVLVGLPWLKRKLDESYDIHAAHSNLLGPAYNRDRDRPQSGASVKQRLMFGYKWFLRNIYPSVNAAYYFSLLVFNMAYLFDSTKYHSPFLWMIGTRIRRLGGADHAAIEALSQPRKTGPARPGEGGSLFSPRNLARSVQPRLLSSLKILLPTSIFALKFLEWWHASDFARQLSRKSAENVELPPPILPSLPPAAKEQSSKYTSTTDHRSKPRPIDPPIAASTLLPILTVPLPADSTLCPICSTPVTNPTASPTGFVYCYTCIHRWVQGVHDRQVAFMEGAAGFAREDGAGEVEVEEWSKEEGSREGRWESGQGRDAVTGRKVLGGTEGLRRVVV
;
A
#
# COMPACT_ATOMS: atom_id res chain seq x y z
N MET A 1 -4.35 24.94 42.10
CA MET A 1 -5.53 25.40 41.36
C MET A 1 -6.53 24.25 41.26
N GLU A 2 -7.34 24.02 42.30
CA GLU A 2 -8.26 22.86 42.36
C GLU A 2 -9.74 23.26 42.48
N PHE A 3 -10.08 24.52 42.20
CA PHE A 3 -11.42 25.06 42.48
C PHE A 3 -12.42 25.03 41.30
N LEU A 4 -12.01 24.59 40.10
CA LEU A 4 -12.90 24.43 38.94
C LEU A 4 -13.63 23.07 38.80
N PRO A 5 -13.09 21.89 39.21
CA PRO A 5 -13.79 20.62 39.02
C PRO A 5 -15.02 20.43 39.92
N THR A 6 -15.10 21.14 41.05
CA THR A 6 -16.21 21.01 42.01
C THR A 6 -17.53 21.65 41.55
N LEU A 7 -17.50 22.58 40.60
CA LEU A 7 -18.70 23.20 40.01
C LEU A 7 -19.29 22.39 38.85
N GLN A 8 -18.60 21.36 38.36
CA GLN A 8 -19.05 20.48 37.28
C GLN A 8 -19.53 19.11 37.81
N SER A 9 -20.38 19.11 38.84
CA SER A 9 -20.93 17.91 39.51
C SER A 9 -21.81 16.99 38.64
N GLY A 10 -21.81 17.17 37.31
CA GLY A 10 -22.46 16.31 36.31
C GLY A 10 -21.52 15.74 35.24
N VAL A 11 -20.22 16.06 35.24
CA VAL A 11 -19.26 15.52 34.26
C VAL A 11 -18.68 14.23 34.84
N ASP A 12 -18.94 13.10 34.17
CA ASP A 12 -18.37 11.81 34.56
C ASP A 12 -16.86 11.79 34.28
N ASP A 13 -16.04 11.84 35.33
CA ASP A 13 -14.57 11.80 35.24
C ASP A 13 -14.03 10.58 34.49
N LEU A 14 -14.80 9.48 34.45
CA LEU A 14 -14.43 8.23 33.80
C LEU A 14 -14.78 8.22 32.30
N LYS A 15 -15.42 9.28 31.78
CA LYS A 15 -15.67 9.45 30.35
C LYS A 15 -14.37 9.96 29.68
N PRO A 16 -13.83 9.23 28.68
CA PRO A 16 -12.68 9.73 27.95
C PRO A 16 -13.07 10.90 27.04
N SER A 17 -12.15 11.84 26.88
CA SER A 17 -12.32 12.92 25.91
C SER A 17 -12.26 12.37 24.47
N LEU A 18 -12.91 13.04 23.51
CA LEU A 18 -12.81 12.64 22.10
C LEU A 18 -11.36 12.74 21.60
N PHE A 19 -10.59 13.71 22.10
CA PHE A 19 -9.17 13.86 21.77
C PHE A 19 -8.30 12.70 22.28
N GLU A 20 -8.61 12.13 23.45
CA GLU A 20 -7.95 10.90 23.93
C GLU A 20 -8.21 9.73 22.99
N LEU A 21 -9.45 9.58 22.53
CA LEU A 21 -9.82 8.52 21.59
C LEU A 21 -9.16 8.70 20.21
N LEU A 22 -9.09 9.94 19.72
CA LEU A 22 -8.43 10.24 18.46
C LEU A 22 -6.91 10.05 18.54
N SER A 23 -6.27 10.45 19.64
CA SER A 23 -4.83 10.25 19.81
C SER A 23 -4.47 8.77 19.91
N GLU A 24 -5.31 7.96 20.56
CA GLU A 24 -5.21 6.50 20.54
C GLU A 24 -5.34 5.92 19.12
N GLN A 25 -6.32 6.38 18.34
CA GLN A 25 -6.49 5.98 16.94
C GLN A 25 -5.28 6.37 16.08
N GLN A 26 -4.72 7.56 16.26
CA GLN A 26 -3.51 8.00 15.56
C GLN A 26 -2.31 7.10 15.89
N LEU A 27 -2.11 6.75 17.16
CA LEU A 27 -1.04 5.84 17.55
C LEU A 27 -1.22 4.46 16.90
N SER A 28 -2.43 3.91 16.90
CA SER A 28 -2.71 2.61 16.25
C SER A 28 -2.46 2.66 14.73
N ALA A 29 -2.79 3.77 14.06
CA ALA A 29 -2.58 3.95 12.63
C ALA A 29 -1.09 4.07 12.23
N LEU A 30 -0.21 4.47 13.16
CA LEU A 30 1.22 4.60 12.94
C LEU A 30 1.99 3.28 13.09
N LEU A 31 1.42 2.26 13.74
CA LEU A 31 2.09 0.97 13.95
C LEU A 31 2.34 0.18 12.66
N PRO A 32 1.37 0.00 11.73
CA PRO A 32 1.63 -0.74 10.49
C PRO A 32 2.75 -0.13 9.61
N PRO A 33 2.75 1.19 9.28
CA PRO A 33 3.77 1.74 8.39
C PRO A 33 5.17 1.74 9.00
N SER A 34 5.29 1.97 10.31
CA SER A 34 6.58 1.93 11.02
C SER A 34 7.19 0.52 11.03
N LEU A 35 6.39 -0.50 11.33
CA LEU A 35 6.84 -1.89 11.29
C LEU A 35 7.21 -2.33 9.86
N ARG A 36 6.43 -1.91 8.86
CA ARG A 36 6.73 -2.17 7.45
C ARG A 36 8.06 -1.54 7.03
N TYR A 37 8.31 -0.30 7.45
CA TYR A 37 9.56 0.41 7.17
C TYR A 37 10.75 -0.28 7.83
N LEU A 38 10.65 -0.63 9.12
CA LEU A 38 11.72 -1.36 9.82
C LEU A 38 12.03 -2.69 9.14
N LEU A 39 11.00 -3.42 8.72
CA LEU A 39 11.15 -4.66 7.98
C LEU A 39 11.83 -4.43 6.62
N ALA A 40 11.43 -3.39 5.88
CA ALA A 40 12.04 -3.03 4.60
C ALA A 40 13.54 -2.68 4.76
N VAL A 41 13.90 -1.92 5.79
CA VAL A 41 15.30 -1.58 6.11
C VAL A 41 16.11 -2.80 6.55
N ALA A 42 15.49 -3.76 7.23
CA ALA A 42 16.13 -5.00 7.64
C ALA A 42 16.25 -6.03 6.50
N THR A 43 15.39 -5.96 5.48
CA THR A 43 15.30 -6.94 4.39
C THR A 43 16.62 -7.16 3.63
N PRO A 44 17.42 -6.12 3.30
CA PRO A 44 18.72 -6.30 2.66
C PRO A 44 19.72 -7.14 3.45
N ARG A 45 19.63 -7.17 4.80
CA ARG A 45 20.56 -7.94 5.65
C ARG A 45 20.27 -9.44 5.64
N TYR A 46 19.00 -9.82 5.49
CA TYR A 46 18.55 -11.22 5.54
C TYR A 46 17.46 -11.50 4.51
N PRO A 47 17.79 -11.47 3.20
CA PRO A 47 16.79 -11.51 2.13
C PRO A 47 15.98 -12.81 2.10
N ARG A 48 16.56 -13.95 2.50
CA ARG A 48 15.89 -15.25 2.46
C ARG A 48 14.68 -15.35 3.41
N TYR A 49 14.76 -14.74 4.59
CA TYR A 49 13.72 -14.86 5.62
C TYR A 49 12.76 -13.67 5.63
N LEU A 50 13.25 -12.45 5.37
CA LEU A 50 12.44 -11.24 5.50
C LEU A 50 11.59 -10.95 4.25
N LEU A 51 12.01 -11.40 3.07
CA LEU A 51 11.30 -11.13 1.82
C LEU A 51 9.90 -11.78 1.79
N PRO A 52 9.70 -13.05 2.22
CA PRO A 52 8.36 -13.62 2.36
C PRO A 52 7.49 -12.87 3.38
N VAL A 53 8.09 -12.45 4.50
CA VAL A 53 7.39 -11.70 5.56
C VAL A 53 6.99 -10.31 5.07
N LEU A 54 7.83 -9.65 4.25
CA LEU A 54 7.51 -8.35 3.68
C LEU A 54 6.39 -8.44 2.64
N ASN A 55 6.41 -9.51 1.82
CA ASN A 55 5.36 -9.76 0.84
C ASN A 55 4.00 -10.08 1.51
N SER A 56 4.03 -10.82 2.62
CA SER A 56 2.85 -11.18 3.42
C SER A 56 2.67 -10.34 4.70
N PHE A 57 3.24 -9.13 4.71
CA PHE A 57 3.33 -8.26 5.91
C PHE A 57 1.98 -8.11 6.60
N ASP A 58 0.97 -7.96 5.79
CA ASP A 58 -0.44 -7.82 6.10
C ASP A 58 -1.00 -8.91 7.00
N GLU A 59 -0.74 -10.17 6.61
CA GLU A 59 -1.23 -11.37 7.30
C GLU A 59 -0.43 -11.59 8.58
N VAL A 60 0.88 -11.38 8.50
CA VAL A 60 1.78 -11.49 9.65
C VAL A 60 1.43 -10.45 10.70
N TYR A 61 1.22 -9.19 10.30
CA TYR A 61 0.83 -8.11 11.19
C TYR A 61 -0.52 -8.38 11.84
N ALA A 62 -1.52 -8.82 11.07
CA ALA A 62 -2.83 -9.18 11.62
C ALA A 62 -2.73 -10.33 12.63
N LEU A 63 -1.92 -11.36 12.35
CA LEU A 63 -1.69 -12.47 13.28
C LEU A 63 -1.00 -11.99 14.57
N VAL A 64 0.05 -11.20 14.45
CA VAL A 64 0.79 -10.66 15.61
C VAL A 64 -0.13 -9.78 16.45
N MET A 65 -0.86 -8.84 15.83
CA MET A 65 -1.80 -7.99 16.55
C MET A 65 -2.96 -8.79 17.15
N LEU A 66 -3.44 -9.84 16.50
CA LEU A 66 -4.45 -10.74 17.07
C LEU A 66 -3.95 -11.35 18.39
N LEU A 67 -2.70 -11.81 18.45
CA LEU A 67 -2.13 -12.40 19.67
C LEU A 67 -1.93 -11.35 20.77
N VAL A 68 -1.38 -10.18 20.41
CA VAL A 68 -1.15 -9.08 21.35
C VAL A 68 -2.48 -8.58 21.90
N GLU A 69 -3.44 -8.22 21.04
CA GLU A 69 -4.74 -7.71 21.45
C GLU A 69 -5.54 -8.72 22.27
N ARG A 70 -5.49 -10.01 21.90
CA ARG A 70 -6.14 -11.07 22.69
C ARG A 70 -5.56 -11.16 24.09
N HIS A 71 -4.24 -10.97 24.24
CA HIS A 71 -3.62 -10.94 25.55
C HIS A 71 -4.10 -9.73 26.35
N PHE A 72 -3.97 -8.52 25.80
CA PHE A 72 -4.31 -7.27 26.47
C PHE A 72 -5.80 -7.18 26.85
N LEU A 73 -6.71 -7.61 25.98
CA LEU A 73 -8.14 -7.64 26.28
C LEU A 73 -8.50 -8.61 27.41
N ARG A 74 -7.75 -9.72 27.58
CA ARG A 74 -8.01 -10.69 28.65
C ARG A 74 -7.41 -10.28 29.99
N THR A 75 -6.25 -9.64 29.99
CA THR A 75 -5.53 -9.26 31.22
C THR A 75 -5.94 -7.88 31.73
N TYR A 76 -5.97 -6.87 30.87
CA TYR A 76 -6.23 -5.47 31.22
C TYR A 76 -7.66 -5.02 30.91
N GLY A 77 -8.37 -5.73 30.02
CA GLY A 77 -9.72 -5.34 29.61
C GLY A 77 -9.76 -4.13 28.66
N GLY A 78 -8.64 -3.80 28.02
CA GLY A 78 -8.52 -2.80 26.95
C GLY A 78 -7.62 -3.32 25.83
N SER A 79 -7.64 -2.65 24.69
CA SER A 79 -6.66 -2.89 23.62
C SER A 79 -5.25 -2.52 24.07
N PHE A 80 -4.24 -2.95 23.30
CA PHE A 80 -2.86 -2.57 23.56
C PHE A 80 -2.67 -1.04 23.56
N THR A 81 -3.27 -0.35 22.60
CA THR A 81 -3.21 1.11 22.47
C THR A 81 -4.07 1.82 23.51
N GLU A 82 -5.25 1.30 23.85
CA GLU A 82 -6.11 1.83 24.91
C GLU A 82 -5.40 1.79 26.26
N ASN A 83 -4.73 0.68 26.59
CA ASN A 83 -4.01 0.55 27.84
C ASN A 83 -2.83 1.54 27.95
N PHE A 84 -2.22 1.95 26.82
CA PHE A 84 -1.19 2.99 26.80
C PHE A 84 -1.74 4.37 27.21
N TYR A 85 -2.98 4.68 26.77
CA TYR A 85 -3.71 5.89 27.16
C TYR A 85 -4.51 5.73 28.46
N SER A 86 -4.30 4.66 29.23
CA SER A 86 -5.05 4.34 30.46
C SER A 86 -6.57 4.23 30.24
N LEU A 87 -6.96 3.70 29.09
CA LEU A 87 -8.34 3.41 28.72
C LEU A 87 -8.63 1.90 28.84
N LYS A 88 -9.89 1.57 29.14
CA LYS A 88 -10.42 0.19 29.16
C LYS A 88 -11.77 0.11 28.47
N ARG A 89 -12.09 -1.08 27.96
CA ARG A 89 -13.42 -1.42 27.45
C ARG A 89 -14.28 -2.02 28.55
N ALA A 90 -15.53 -1.61 28.55
CA ALA A 90 -16.53 -2.01 29.52
C ALA A 90 -17.80 -2.41 28.78
N ARG A 91 -18.44 -3.50 29.21
CA ARG A 91 -19.75 -3.91 28.67
C ARG A 91 -20.82 -2.89 29.08
N VAL A 92 -21.73 -2.57 28.17
CA VAL A 92 -22.95 -1.82 28.49
C VAL A 92 -24.03 -2.81 28.90
N LEU A 93 -24.42 -2.77 30.17
CA LEU A 93 -25.51 -3.59 30.71
C LEU A 93 -26.83 -2.84 30.53
N ARG A 94 -27.74 -3.42 29.76
CA ARG A 94 -29.12 -2.94 29.63
C ARG A 94 -29.99 -3.63 30.67
N VAL A 95 -30.55 -2.89 31.62
CA VAL A 95 -31.47 -3.40 32.64
C VAL A 95 -32.90 -3.01 32.24
N LYS A 96 -33.90 -3.86 32.55
CA LYS A 96 -35.32 -3.51 32.38
C LYS A 96 -35.64 -2.33 33.29
N GLY A 97 -35.78 -1.13 32.72
CA GLY A 97 -36.06 0.12 33.45
C GLY A 97 -35.01 1.22 33.29
N GLY A 98 -33.92 0.96 32.56
CA GLY A 98 -32.90 1.97 32.27
C GLY A 98 -31.52 1.36 32.05
N GLU A 99 -30.60 2.14 31.49
CA GLU A 99 -29.20 1.73 31.43
C GLU A 99 -28.52 2.07 32.77
N ILE A 100 -27.67 1.17 33.27
CA ILE A 100 -26.89 1.44 34.49
C ILE A 100 -26.11 2.75 34.26
N PRO A 101 -26.26 3.77 35.12
CA PRO A 101 -25.50 5.00 35.01
C PRO A 101 -24.01 4.65 34.95
N ARG A 102 -23.21 5.47 34.26
CA ARG A 102 -21.77 5.23 34.18
C ARG A 102 -21.27 5.11 35.62
N ALA A 103 -20.82 3.90 35.98
CA ALA A 103 -20.59 3.53 37.37
C ALA A 103 -19.58 4.51 37.98
N GLN A 104 -20.03 5.40 38.86
CA GLN A 104 -19.21 6.41 39.51
C GLN A 104 -18.10 5.73 40.33
N MET A 105 -17.06 6.48 40.72
CA MET A 105 -15.88 5.97 41.46
C MET A 105 -16.20 5.19 42.76
N GLY A 106 -17.46 5.20 43.24
CA GLY A 106 -17.94 4.43 44.39
C GLY A 106 -18.91 3.27 44.08
N ALA A 107 -19.02 2.81 42.83
CA ALA A 107 -19.91 1.68 42.51
C ALA A 107 -19.46 0.37 43.17
N SER A 108 -20.43 -0.42 43.63
CA SER A 108 -20.16 -1.71 44.28
C SER A 108 -19.35 -2.65 43.38
N GLU A 109 -18.51 -3.47 44.01
CA GLU A 109 -17.65 -4.43 43.31
C GLU A 109 -18.44 -5.37 42.37
N SER A 110 -19.65 -5.74 42.76
CA SER A 110 -20.59 -6.52 41.94
C SER A 110 -20.94 -5.85 40.60
N VAL A 111 -21.14 -4.52 40.57
CA VAL A 111 -21.41 -3.78 39.33
C VAL A 111 -20.15 -3.73 38.47
N ARG A 112 -18.97 -3.63 39.09
CA ARG A 112 -17.68 -3.64 38.37
C ARG A 112 -17.42 -4.99 37.71
N GLU A 113 -17.70 -6.08 38.40
CA GLU A 113 -17.59 -7.43 37.85
C GLU A 113 -18.59 -7.68 36.71
N ALA A 114 -19.84 -7.22 36.87
CA ALA A 114 -20.86 -7.37 35.84
C ALA A 114 -20.52 -6.59 34.54
N VAL A 115 -19.81 -5.47 34.67
CA VAL A 115 -19.38 -4.61 33.55
C VAL A 115 -18.10 -5.13 32.86
N LYS A 116 -17.40 -6.10 33.45
CA LYS A 116 -16.20 -6.72 32.87
C LYS A 116 -16.53 -7.43 31.55
N LEU A 117 -15.56 -7.41 30.62
CA LEU A 117 -15.68 -8.10 29.33
C LEU A 117 -15.81 -9.61 29.53
N SER A 118 -16.82 -10.20 28.89
CA SER A 118 -16.92 -11.66 28.77
C SER A 118 -16.04 -12.18 27.64
N SER A 119 -15.73 -13.48 27.67
CA SER A 119 -14.98 -14.16 26.60
C SER A 119 -15.61 -13.99 25.22
N GLY A 120 -16.95 -13.99 25.11
CA GLY A 120 -17.63 -13.75 23.84
C GLY A 120 -17.44 -12.32 23.32
N ASP A 121 -17.43 -11.34 24.21
CA ASP A 121 -17.21 -9.94 23.83
C ASP A 121 -15.74 -9.69 23.50
N VAL A 122 -14.80 -10.41 24.12
CA VAL A 122 -13.38 -10.36 23.74
C VAL A 122 -13.22 -10.72 22.27
N TRP A 123 -13.88 -11.79 21.80
CA TRP A 123 -13.84 -12.17 20.38
C TRP A 123 -14.50 -11.14 19.45
N LYS A 124 -15.63 -10.54 19.86
CA LYS A 124 -16.28 -9.46 19.10
C LYS A 124 -15.39 -8.23 18.98
N ASN A 125 -14.78 -7.79 20.10
CA ASN A 125 -13.85 -6.67 20.10
C ASN A 125 -12.61 -6.95 19.28
N LEU A 126 -12.09 -8.18 19.33
CA LEU A 126 -10.94 -8.62 18.53
C LEU A 126 -11.26 -8.61 17.03
N ALA A 127 -12.47 -9.03 16.64
CA ALA A 127 -12.92 -8.95 15.25
C ALA A 127 -12.98 -7.50 14.76
N VAL A 128 -13.39 -6.55 15.59
CA VAL A 128 -13.41 -5.12 15.23
C VAL A 128 -12.02 -4.48 15.24
N LEU A 129 -11.15 -4.83 16.20
CA LEU A 129 -9.81 -4.26 16.31
C LEU A 129 -8.85 -4.75 15.22
N VAL A 130 -8.91 -6.03 14.87
CA VAL A 130 -7.95 -6.64 13.93
C VAL A 130 -8.63 -7.03 12.62
N GLY A 131 -9.79 -7.67 12.70
CA GLY A 131 -10.50 -8.18 11.53
C GLY A 131 -10.99 -7.06 10.61
N LEU A 132 -11.59 -6.01 11.16
CA LEU A 132 -12.13 -4.91 10.36
C LEU A 132 -11.02 -4.10 9.65
N PRO A 133 -9.93 -3.65 10.31
CA PRO A 133 -8.85 -2.96 9.62
C PRO A 133 -8.15 -3.84 8.58
N TRP A 134 -7.97 -5.13 8.86
CA TRP A 134 -7.40 -6.07 7.89
C TRP A 134 -8.30 -6.21 6.65
N LEU A 135 -9.61 -6.43 6.87
CA LEU A 135 -10.58 -6.58 5.78
C LEU A 135 -10.67 -5.31 4.95
N LYS A 136 -10.78 -4.15 5.62
CA LYS A 136 -10.82 -2.85 4.95
C LYS A 136 -9.59 -2.67 4.06
N ARG A 137 -8.40 -2.94 4.58
CA ARG A 137 -7.15 -2.77 3.85
C ARG A 137 -7.03 -3.73 2.65
N LYS A 138 -7.53 -4.97 2.79
CA LYS A 138 -7.62 -5.90 1.66
C LYS A 138 -8.62 -5.44 0.60
N LEU A 139 -9.72 -4.83 1.00
CA LEU A 139 -10.66 -4.22 0.08
C LEU A 139 -10.05 -2.99 -0.61
N ASP A 140 -9.37 -2.10 0.13
CA ASP A 140 -8.68 -0.92 -0.42
C ASP A 140 -7.60 -1.36 -1.44
N GLU A 141 -6.73 -2.31 -1.08
CA GLU A 141 -5.71 -2.87 -1.98
C GLU A 141 -6.32 -3.47 -3.25
N SER A 142 -7.42 -4.23 -3.10
CA SER A 142 -8.13 -4.79 -4.24
C SER A 142 -8.76 -3.70 -5.10
N TYR A 143 -9.30 -2.64 -4.50
CA TYR A 143 -9.89 -1.53 -5.22
C TYR A 143 -8.82 -0.78 -6.01
N ASP A 144 -7.66 -0.45 -5.41
CA ASP A 144 -6.58 0.27 -6.06
C ASP A 144 -6.01 -0.46 -7.27
N ILE A 145 -5.81 -1.78 -7.17
CA ILE A 145 -5.33 -2.61 -8.30
C ILE A 145 -6.31 -2.55 -9.48
N HIS A 146 -7.61 -2.58 -9.22
CA HIS A 146 -8.64 -2.57 -10.28
C HIS A 146 -8.97 -1.14 -10.76
N ALA A 147 -8.92 -0.14 -9.87
CA ALA A 147 -9.13 1.27 -10.17
C ALA A 147 -7.98 1.83 -11.02
N ALA A 148 -6.73 1.51 -10.70
CA ALA A 148 -5.57 1.90 -11.49
C ALA A 148 -5.65 1.40 -12.93
N HIS A 149 -6.02 0.12 -13.13
CA HIS A 149 -6.20 -0.43 -14.47
C HIS A 149 -7.39 0.20 -15.22
N SER A 150 -8.48 0.51 -14.52
CA SER A 150 -9.66 1.10 -15.17
C SER A 150 -9.54 2.59 -15.51
N ASN A 151 -8.86 3.37 -14.67
CA ASN A 151 -8.60 4.79 -14.93
C ASN A 151 -7.60 5.00 -16.07
N LEU A 152 -6.60 4.11 -16.24
CA LEU A 152 -5.59 4.23 -17.28
C LEU A 152 -6.06 3.76 -18.66
N LEU A 153 -6.87 2.70 -18.74
CA LEU A 153 -7.26 2.08 -20.01
C LEU A 153 -8.67 2.49 -20.48
N GLY A 154 -9.42 3.18 -19.63
CA GLY A 154 -10.78 3.67 -19.88
C GLY A 154 -11.87 2.62 -19.61
N PRO A 155 -13.12 3.07 -19.38
CA PRO A 155 -14.24 2.18 -19.02
C PRO A 155 -14.66 1.23 -20.17
N ALA A 156 -14.44 1.62 -21.43
CA ALA A 156 -14.74 0.80 -22.60
C ALA A 156 -13.88 -0.47 -22.67
N TYR A 157 -12.60 -0.36 -22.33
CA TYR A 157 -11.63 -1.45 -22.43
C TYR A 157 -11.94 -2.64 -21.50
N ASN A 158 -12.48 -2.37 -20.30
CA ASN A 158 -12.82 -3.43 -19.34
C ASN A 158 -14.17 -4.11 -19.63
N ARG A 159 -15.04 -3.47 -20.42
CA ARG A 159 -16.39 -4.01 -20.71
C ARG A 159 -16.31 -5.31 -21.51
N ASP A 160 -15.34 -5.41 -22.42
CA ASP A 160 -15.22 -6.53 -23.34
C ASP A 160 -14.35 -7.67 -22.79
N ARG A 161 -13.34 -7.37 -21.94
CA ARG A 161 -12.49 -8.39 -21.30
C ARG A 161 -13.19 -9.17 -20.18
N ASP A 162 -14.03 -8.49 -19.40
CA ASP A 162 -14.62 -9.09 -18.19
C ASP A 162 -16.00 -9.71 -18.41
N ARG A 163 -16.61 -9.58 -19.60
CA ARG A 163 -17.92 -10.22 -19.86
C ARG A 163 -17.75 -11.74 -19.83
N PRO A 164 -18.45 -12.46 -18.93
CA PRO A 164 -18.32 -13.91 -18.86
C PRO A 164 -18.78 -14.52 -20.18
N GLN A 165 -17.87 -15.22 -20.87
CA GLN A 165 -18.20 -15.99 -22.07
C GLN A 165 -19.27 -17.04 -21.74
N SER A 166 -20.17 -17.30 -22.69
CA SER A 166 -21.25 -18.29 -22.55
C SER A 166 -20.66 -19.70 -22.42
N GLY A 167 -20.44 -20.14 -21.17
CA GLY A 167 -19.73 -21.38 -20.81
C GLY A 167 -18.80 -21.25 -19.60
N ALA A 168 -18.61 -20.05 -19.07
CA ALA A 168 -17.68 -19.75 -17.98
C ALA A 168 -18.00 -20.46 -16.64
N SER A 169 -16.93 -20.88 -15.94
CA SER A 169 -16.98 -21.54 -14.63
C SER A 169 -17.61 -20.66 -13.54
N VAL A 170 -18.16 -21.28 -12.49
CA VAL A 170 -18.75 -20.56 -11.34
C VAL A 170 -17.76 -19.59 -10.71
N LYS A 171 -16.46 -19.94 -10.68
CA LYS A 171 -15.38 -19.08 -10.17
C LYS A 171 -15.23 -17.79 -10.99
N GLN A 172 -15.33 -17.88 -12.32
CA GLN A 172 -15.25 -16.70 -13.20
C GLN A 172 -16.47 -15.78 -13.01
N ARG A 173 -17.66 -16.34 -12.79
CA ARG A 173 -18.87 -15.56 -12.49
C ARG A 173 -18.76 -14.84 -11.14
N LEU A 174 -18.23 -15.52 -10.13
CA LEU A 174 -18.01 -14.93 -8.80
C LEU A 174 -16.95 -13.82 -8.86
N MET A 175 -15.84 -14.04 -9.56
CA MET A 175 -14.80 -13.01 -9.79
C MET A 175 -15.35 -11.80 -10.54
N PHE A 176 -16.20 -12.01 -11.55
CA PHE A 176 -16.90 -10.92 -12.23
C PHE A 176 -17.79 -10.12 -11.27
N GLY A 177 -18.61 -10.81 -10.47
CA GLY A 177 -19.45 -10.18 -9.45
C GLY A 177 -18.63 -9.40 -8.42
N TYR A 178 -17.49 -9.93 -7.99
CA TYR A 178 -16.57 -9.27 -7.08
C TYR A 178 -15.95 -7.99 -7.68
N LYS A 179 -15.47 -8.05 -8.93
CA LYS A 179 -14.97 -6.85 -9.64
C LYS A 179 -16.06 -5.79 -9.80
N TRP A 180 -17.28 -6.21 -10.13
CA TRP A 180 -18.42 -5.30 -10.24
C TRP A 180 -18.76 -4.64 -8.90
N PHE A 181 -18.75 -5.41 -7.81
CA PHE A 181 -18.92 -4.90 -6.44
C PHE A 181 -17.85 -3.86 -6.09
N LEU A 182 -16.57 -4.13 -6.36
CA LEU A 182 -15.48 -3.20 -6.11
C LEU A 182 -15.62 -1.89 -6.89
N ARG A 183 -16.10 -1.93 -8.13
CA ARG A 183 -16.25 -0.70 -8.94
C ARG A 183 -17.43 0.15 -8.49
N ASN A 184 -18.57 -0.48 -8.21
CA ASN A 184 -19.83 0.25 -8.09
C ASN A 184 -20.33 0.40 -6.64
N ILE A 185 -20.07 -0.60 -5.79
CA ILE A 185 -20.59 -0.64 -4.42
C ILE A 185 -19.51 -0.22 -3.42
N TYR A 186 -18.26 -0.59 -3.65
CA TYR A 186 -17.20 -0.28 -2.68
C TYR A 186 -17.01 1.22 -2.40
N PRO A 187 -17.04 2.14 -3.39
CA PRO A 187 -16.92 3.57 -3.10
C PRO A 187 -18.03 4.09 -2.18
N SER A 188 -19.28 3.61 -2.36
CA SER A 188 -20.39 4.00 -1.50
C SER A 188 -20.32 3.36 -0.12
N VAL A 189 -19.86 2.11 -0.03
CA VAL A 189 -19.59 1.44 1.26
C VAL A 189 -18.49 2.16 2.03
N ASN A 190 -17.40 2.57 1.36
CA ASN A 190 -16.31 3.31 2.00
C ASN A 190 -16.78 4.70 2.45
N ALA A 191 -17.56 5.41 1.62
CA ALA A 191 -18.18 6.67 2.00
C ALA A 191 -19.13 6.51 3.22
N ALA A 192 -19.98 5.48 3.21
CA ALA A 192 -20.87 5.16 4.32
C ALA A 192 -20.10 4.80 5.61
N TYR A 193 -18.98 4.08 5.48
CA TYR A 193 -18.08 3.77 6.60
C TYR A 193 -17.59 5.05 7.29
N TYR A 194 -17.00 5.99 6.53
CA TYR A 194 -16.50 7.24 7.12
C TYR A 194 -17.61 8.17 7.59
N PHE A 195 -18.72 8.24 6.86
CA PHE A 195 -19.89 9.02 7.28
C PHE A 195 -20.44 8.51 8.61
N SER A 196 -20.56 7.19 8.76
CA SER A 196 -21.00 6.59 10.04
C SER A 196 -20.03 6.93 11.18
N LEU A 197 -18.71 6.90 10.96
CA LEU A 197 -17.75 7.33 11.98
C LEU A 197 -17.90 8.80 12.35
N LEU A 198 -18.09 9.68 11.37
CA LEU A 198 -18.30 11.12 11.60
C LEU A 198 -19.55 11.36 12.44
N VAL A 199 -20.69 10.75 12.05
CA VAL A 199 -21.96 10.89 12.77
C VAL A 199 -21.82 10.42 14.21
N PHE A 200 -21.18 9.27 14.47
CA PHE A 200 -20.97 8.79 15.84
C PHE A 200 -19.99 9.64 16.65
N ASN A 201 -18.91 10.15 16.04
CA ASN A 201 -17.99 11.08 16.70
C ASN A 201 -18.68 12.40 17.09
N MET A 202 -19.49 12.96 16.18
CA MET A 202 -20.29 14.16 16.45
C MET A 202 -21.32 13.91 17.55
N ALA A 203 -22.02 12.78 17.47
CA ALA A 203 -23.01 12.37 18.46
C ALA A 203 -22.38 12.13 19.86
N TYR A 204 -21.14 11.64 19.91
CA TYR A 204 -20.36 11.45 21.14
C TYR A 204 -19.92 12.79 21.76
N LEU A 205 -19.62 13.78 20.93
CA LEU A 205 -19.24 15.13 21.36
C LEU A 205 -20.42 15.90 21.99
N PHE A 206 -21.63 15.70 21.46
CA PHE A 206 -22.87 16.26 22.01
C PHE A 206 -23.52 15.41 23.12
N ASP A 207 -22.82 14.39 23.63
CA ASP A 207 -23.28 13.47 24.68
C ASP A 207 -24.58 12.71 24.36
N SER A 208 -25.03 12.74 23.11
CA SER A 208 -26.21 12.02 22.64
C SER A 208 -25.97 10.50 22.56
N THR A 209 -24.73 10.09 22.28
CA THR A 209 -24.32 8.69 22.25
C THR A 209 -23.17 8.41 23.20
N LYS A 210 -23.12 7.19 23.73
CA LYS A 210 -22.04 6.71 24.60
C LYS A 210 -20.87 6.11 23.81
N TYR A 211 -21.01 6.03 22.49
CA TYR A 211 -20.11 5.31 21.60
C TYR A 211 -19.54 6.29 20.57
N HIS A 212 -18.22 6.31 20.41
CA HIS A 212 -17.56 7.14 19.40
C HIS A 212 -17.56 6.45 18.01
N SER A 213 -17.67 5.13 17.96
CA SER A 213 -17.68 4.36 16.71
C SER A 213 -18.92 3.47 16.60
N PRO A 214 -19.45 3.27 15.39
CA PRO A 214 -20.61 2.40 15.14
C PRO A 214 -20.32 0.95 15.52
N PHE A 215 -19.07 0.51 15.45
CA PHE A 215 -18.67 -0.85 15.79
C PHE A 215 -18.80 -1.15 17.28
N LEU A 216 -18.44 -0.18 18.13
CA LEU A 216 -18.62 -0.29 19.57
C LEU A 216 -20.11 -0.31 19.96
N TRP A 217 -20.93 0.46 19.24
CA TRP A 217 -22.39 0.42 19.40
C TRP A 217 -22.96 -0.95 19.04
N MET A 218 -22.54 -1.55 17.92
CA MET A 218 -22.96 -2.90 17.51
C MET A 218 -22.52 -3.99 18.50
N ILE A 219 -21.32 -3.89 19.07
CA ILE A 219 -20.83 -4.84 20.08
C ILE A 219 -21.53 -4.62 21.44
N GLY A 220 -21.94 -3.39 21.73
CA GLY A 220 -22.45 -2.99 23.05
C GLY A 220 -21.34 -2.77 24.08
N THR A 221 -20.15 -2.38 23.64
CA THR A 221 -18.99 -2.07 24.50
C THR A 221 -18.69 -0.59 24.47
N ARG A 222 -18.34 0.00 25.62
CA ARG A 222 -17.98 1.41 25.76
C ARG A 222 -16.55 1.54 26.28
N ILE A 223 -15.88 2.62 25.92
CA ILE A 223 -14.54 2.94 26.44
C ILE A 223 -14.70 3.79 27.71
N ARG A 224 -13.82 3.56 28.70
CA ARG A 224 -13.76 4.28 29.98
C ARG A 224 -12.31 4.52 30.35
N ARG A 225 -12.02 5.58 31.10
CA ARG A 225 -10.72 5.72 31.77
C ARG A 225 -10.58 4.66 32.87
N LEU A 226 -9.35 4.21 33.12
CA LEU A 226 -9.04 3.38 34.28
C LEU A 226 -9.28 4.18 35.57
N GLY A 227 -10.01 3.60 36.53
CA GLY A 227 -10.12 4.14 37.88
C GLY A 227 -8.98 3.66 38.77
N GLY A 228 -8.79 4.30 39.92
CA GLY A 228 -7.76 3.90 40.91
C GLY A 228 -7.87 2.43 41.34
N ALA A 229 -9.09 1.91 41.45
CA ALA A 229 -9.30 0.50 41.77
C ALA A 229 -8.93 -0.46 40.62
N ASP A 230 -9.02 -0.03 39.36
CA ASP A 230 -8.52 -0.81 38.24
C ASP A 230 -6.99 -0.80 38.20
N HIS A 231 -6.36 0.32 38.54
CA HIS A 231 -4.91 0.39 38.71
C HIS A 231 -4.43 -0.58 39.80
N ALA A 232 -5.11 -0.64 40.95
CA ALA A 232 -4.81 -1.61 42.01
C ALA A 232 -5.00 -3.06 41.55
N ALA A 233 -6.06 -3.36 40.78
CA ALA A 233 -6.29 -4.69 40.22
C ALA A 233 -5.20 -5.09 39.21
N ILE A 234 -4.75 -4.15 38.38
CA ILE A 234 -3.67 -4.37 37.41
C ILE A 234 -2.34 -4.55 38.12
N GLU A 235 -2.06 -3.76 39.16
CA GLU A 235 -0.86 -3.90 39.96
C GLU A 235 -0.80 -5.29 40.61
N ALA A 236 -1.90 -5.74 41.21
CA ALA A 236 -2.04 -7.08 41.77
C ALA A 236 -1.79 -8.20 40.73
N LEU A 237 -2.22 -8.01 39.47
CA LEU A 237 -1.94 -8.95 38.38
C LEU A 237 -0.49 -8.90 37.88
N SER A 238 0.14 -7.72 37.94
CA SER A 238 1.52 -7.51 37.50
C SER A 238 2.55 -8.01 38.50
N GLN A 239 2.17 -8.13 39.77
CA GLN A 239 3.05 -8.66 40.80
C GLN A 239 3.46 -10.09 40.45
N PRO A 240 4.77 -10.41 40.50
CA PRO A 240 5.25 -11.75 40.17
C PRO A 240 4.59 -12.73 41.13
N ARG A 241 3.77 -13.64 40.57
CA ARG A 241 3.14 -14.71 41.34
C ARG A 241 4.25 -15.48 42.02
N LYS A 242 4.34 -15.39 43.36
CA LYS A 242 5.36 -16.07 44.16
C LYS A 242 5.30 -17.56 43.82
N THR A 243 6.23 -18.03 42.99
CA THR A 243 6.36 -19.45 42.70
C THR A 243 6.89 -20.08 43.97
N GLY A 244 6.10 -20.96 44.58
CA GLY A 244 6.57 -21.75 45.72
C GLY A 244 7.86 -22.50 45.39
N PRO A 245 8.63 -22.93 46.40
CA PRO A 245 9.87 -23.66 46.18
C PRO A 245 9.63 -24.84 45.24
N ALA A 246 10.48 -24.95 44.21
CA ALA A 246 10.40 -26.04 43.25
C ALA A 246 10.38 -27.38 44.00
N ARG A 247 9.47 -28.29 43.61
CA ARG A 247 9.46 -29.62 44.21
C ARG A 247 10.79 -30.32 43.92
N PRO A 248 11.42 -31.00 44.90
CA PRO A 248 12.66 -31.74 44.66
C PRO A 248 12.45 -32.74 43.51
N GLY A 249 13.20 -32.60 42.42
CA GLY A 249 13.09 -33.46 41.22
C GLY A 249 12.52 -32.78 39.96
N GLU A 250 11.99 -31.55 40.06
CA GLU A 250 11.50 -30.79 38.89
C GLU A 250 12.64 -30.06 38.15
N GLY A 251 13.72 -30.80 37.82
CA GLY A 251 14.87 -30.34 37.04
C GLY A 251 14.57 -30.22 35.55
N GLY A 252 13.44 -29.64 35.18
CA GLY A 252 13.02 -29.49 33.79
C GLY A 252 13.58 -28.21 33.17
N SER A 253 14.58 -28.36 32.29
CA SER A 253 15.06 -27.42 31.26
C SER A 253 14.36 -26.04 31.22
N LEU A 254 15.17 -24.97 31.33
CA LEU A 254 14.74 -23.57 31.15
C LEU A 254 13.99 -23.31 29.83
N PHE A 255 14.12 -24.22 28.85
CA PHE A 255 13.47 -24.15 27.53
C PHE A 255 12.22 -25.03 27.38
N SER A 256 11.75 -25.67 28.45
CA SER A 256 10.47 -26.38 28.37
C SER A 256 9.32 -25.38 28.14
N PRO A 257 8.36 -25.66 27.24
CA PRO A 257 7.32 -24.71 26.84
C PRO A 257 6.44 -24.28 28.02
N ARG A 258 6.33 -25.13 29.05
CA ARG A 258 5.58 -24.84 30.28
C ARG A 258 6.33 -23.86 31.20
N ASN A 259 7.65 -23.96 31.32
CA ASN A 259 8.45 -23.05 32.16
C ASN A 259 8.72 -21.71 31.45
N LEU A 260 8.91 -21.72 30.12
CA LEU A 260 9.01 -20.51 29.30
C LEU A 260 7.70 -19.72 29.32
N ALA A 261 6.54 -20.37 29.11
CA ALA A 261 5.24 -19.70 29.14
C ALA A 261 4.89 -19.16 30.53
N ARG A 262 5.39 -19.78 31.61
CA ARG A 262 5.10 -19.36 32.98
C ARG A 262 6.02 -18.25 33.50
N SER A 263 7.27 -18.18 33.02
CA SER A 263 8.27 -17.23 33.52
C SER A 263 8.59 -16.10 32.53
N VAL A 264 8.68 -16.38 31.23
CA VAL A 264 9.13 -15.44 30.20
C VAL A 264 7.96 -14.65 29.63
N GLN A 265 6.81 -15.29 29.39
CA GLN A 265 5.62 -14.63 28.84
C GLN A 265 5.13 -13.42 29.66
N PRO A 266 4.95 -13.49 31.00
CA PRO A 266 4.52 -12.33 31.77
C PRO A 266 5.61 -11.23 31.79
N ARG A 267 6.89 -11.60 31.76
CA ARG A 267 8.02 -10.65 31.83
C ARG A 267 8.27 -9.92 30.51
N LEU A 268 8.14 -10.58 29.36
CA LEU A 268 8.26 -9.96 28.03
C LEU A 268 7.10 -9.01 27.75
N LEU A 269 5.89 -9.37 28.12
CA LEU A 269 4.71 -8.54 27.87
C LEU A 269 4.60 -7.40 28.90
N SER A 270 5.08 -7.58 30.14
CA SER A 270 5.24 -6.47 31.10
C SER A 270 6.38 -5.54 30.71
N SER A 271 7.49 -6.07 30.16
CA SER A 271 8.60 -5.22 29.69
C SER A 271 8.20 -4.38 28.50
N LEU A 272 7.26 -4.82 27.65
CA LEU A 272 6.67 -4.02 26.56
C LEU A 272 6.14 -2.66 27.06
N LYS A 273 5.59 -2.59 28.28
CA LYS A 273 5.10 -1.34 28.90
C LYS A 273 6.24 -0.34 29.20
N ILE A 274 7.45 -0.83 29.46
CA ILE A 274 8.65 -0.01 29.72
C ILE A 274 9.43 0.23 28.42
N LEU A 275 9.43 -0.75 27.53
CA LEU A 275 10.09 -0.71 26.22
C LEU A 275 9.46 0.33 25.30
N LEU A 276 8.14 0.53 25.37
CA LEU A 276 7.47 1.47 24.48
C LEU A 276 7.83 2.93 24.80
N PRO A 277 7.70 3.45 26.04
CA PRO A 277 8.16 4.81 26.37
C PRO A 277 9.66 5.01 26.15
N THR A 278 10.49 4.01 26.47
CA THR A 278 11.94 4.09 26.25
C THR A 278 12.30 4.03 24.76
N SER A 279 11.55 3.30 23.95
CA SER A 279 11.71 3.29 22.49
C SER A 279 11.20 4.58 21.85
N ILE A 280 10.14 5.22 22.37
CA ILE A 280 9.72 6.56 21.92
C ILE A 280 10.83 7.57 22.22
N PHE A 281 11.40 7.53 23.42
CA PHE A 281 12.56 8.37 23.77
C PHE A 281 13.76 8.08 22.86
N ALA A 282 14.08 6.81 22.61
CA ALA A 282 15.16 6.41 21.72
C ALA A 282 14.91 6.81 20.26
N LEU A 283 13.68 6.73 19.78
CA LEU A 283 13.29 7.17 18.44
C LEU A 283 13.32 8.70 18.33
N LYS A 284 12.84 9.44 19.34
CA LYS A 284 13.00 10.89 19.41
C LYS A 284 14.46 11.31 19.49
N PHE A 285 15.29 10.53 20.20
CA PHE A 285 16.73 10.70 20.23
C PHE A 285 17.38 10.40 18.88
N LEU A 286 16.95 9.35 18.17
CA LEU A 286 17.42 9.03 16.81
C LEU A 286 16.98 10.07 15.78
N GLU A 287 15.76 10.58 15.91
CA GLU A 287 15.23 11.68 15.10
C GLU A 287 16.06 12.94 15.34
N TRP A 288 16.35 13.28 16.60
CA TRP A 288 17.30 14.33 16.93
C TRP A 288 18.72 14.03 16.43
N TRP A 289 19.19 12.79 16.49
CA TRP A 289 20.53 12.38 16.05
C TRP A 289 20.71 12.50 14.53
N HIS A 290 19.67 12.16 13.77
CA HIS A 290 19.66 12.32 12.30
C HIS A 290 19.31 13.73 11.85
N ALA A 291 18.52 14.49 12.63
CA ALA A 291 18.20 15.89 12.33
C ALA A 291 19.31 16.86 12.76
N SER A 292 20.10 16.50 13.79
CA SER A 292 21.27 17.28 14.19
C SER A 292 22.41 17.04 13.20
N ASP A 293 23.04 18.12 12.76
CA ASP A 293 24.23 18.08 11.91
C ASP A 293 25.45 17.45 12.61
N PHE A 294 25.28 16.81 13.78
CA PHE A 294 26.34 16.18 14.55
C PHE A 294 26.97 14.99 13.81
N ALA A 295 26.18 14.18 13.10
CA ALA A 295 26.70 13.11 12.23
C ALA A 295 27.54 13.66 11.06
N ARG A 296 27.11 14.80 10.50
CA ARG A 296 27.86 15.52 9.45
C ARG A 296 29.10 16.22 9.99
N GLN A 297 29.08 16.71 11.24
CA GLN A 297 30.23 17.30 11.92
C GLN A 297 31.26 16.23 12.30
N LEU A 298 30.83 15.04 12.73
CA LEU A 298 31.70 13.90 12.98
C LEU A 298 32.33 13.37 11.69
N SER A 299 31.55 13.23 10.61
CA SER A 299 32.08 12.81 9.31
C SER A 299 33.03 13.86 8.70
N ARG A 300 32.76 15.16 8.92
CA ARG A 300 33.66 16.25 8.51
C ARG A 300 34.96 16.22 9.32
N LYS A 301 34.90 16.08 10.65
CA LYS A 301 36.10 15.94 11.50
C LYS A 301 36.91 14.68 11.20
N SER A 302 36.24 13.58 10.86
CA SER A 302 36.94 12.36 10.43
C SER A 302 37.55 12.49 9.03
N ALA A 303 36.92 13.24 8.13
CA ALA A 303 37.42 13.50 6.77
C ALA A 303 38.50 14.60 6.72
N GLU A 304 38.52 15.51 7.68
CA GLU A 304 39.52 16.60 7.80
C GLU A 304 40.94 16.06 8.04
N ASN A 305 41.08 14.84 8.59
CA ASN A 305 42.37 14.17 8.76
C ASN A 305 42.73 13.18 7.63
N VAL A 306 41.91 13.11 6.57
CA VAL A 306 42.17 12.24 5.42
C VAL A 306 42.59 13.13 4.25
N GLU A 307 43.89 13.44 4.18
CA GLU A 307 44.49 14.02 2.99
C GLU A 307 44.50 12.97 1.87
N LEU A 308 43.47 13.01 1.02
CA LEU A 308 43.46 12.23 -0.22
C LEU A 308 44.29 12.99 -1.26
N PRO A 309 45.28 12.35 -1.90
CA PRO A 309 45.96 12.98 -3.03
C PRO A 309 44.93 13.28 -4.13
N PRO A 310 45.12 14.37 -4.90
CA PRO A 310 44.18 14.73 -5.96
C PRO A 310 44.02 13.57 -6.94
N PRO A 311 42.78 13.28 -7.38
CA PRO A 311 42.54 12.21 -8.33
C PRO A 311 43.29 12.53 -9.63
N ILE A 312 44.20 11.64 -10.01
CA ILE A 312 44.87 11.67 -11.31
C ILE A 312 43.80 11.43 -12.37
N LEU A 313 43.32 12.51 -13.01
CA LEU A 313 42.47 12.41 -14.18
C LEU A 313 43.30 11.83 -15.32
N PRO A 314 42.92 10.68 -15.93
CA PRO A 314 43.69 10.04 -17.01
C PRO A 314 43.82 10.85 -18.31
N SER A 315 43.35 12.10 -18.34
CA SER A 315 43.18 12.90 -19.56
C SER A 315 43.96 14.23 -19.57
N LEU A 316 44.90 14.46 -18.64
CA LEU A 316 45.83 15.59 -18.73
C LEU A 316 47.24 15.05 -19.04
N PRO A 317 47.73 15.21 -20.28
CA PRO A 317 49.13 14.90 -20.58
C PRO A 317 50.04 15.91 -19.87
N PRO A 318 51.26 15.50 -19.43
CA PRO A 318 52.25 16.43 -18.91
C PRO A 318 52.59 17.44 -20.01
N ALA A 319 52.61 18.73 -19.64
CA ALA A 319 52.89 19.82 -20.56
C ALA A 319 54.26 19.64 -21.24
N ALA A 320 54.25 19.34 -22.55
CA ALA A 320 55.41 19.51 -23.42
C ALA A 320 54.99 19.60 -24.90
N LYS A 321 55.26 20.79 -25.47
CA LYS A 321 55.57 21.14 -26.86
C LYS A 321 54.56 20.83 -27.99
N GLU A 322 54.06 21.94 -28.53
CA GLU A 322 53.79 22.26 -29.94
C GLU A 322 54.00 21.13 -30.97
N GLN A 323 52.95 20.82 -31.73
CA GLN A 323 53.00 20.89 -33.20
C GLN A 323 51.61 20.77 -33.83
N SER A 324 51.33 21.73 -34.70
CA SER A 324 50.16 21.85 -35.56
C SER A 324 50.00 20.66 -36.52
N SER A 325 48.78 20.17 -36.70
CA SER A 325 48.39 19.61 -37.99
C SER A 325 46.92 19.89 -38.31
N LYS A 326 46.75 20.28 -39.57
CA LYS A 326 45.59 20.84 -40.24
C LYS A 326 44.79 19.68 -40.83
N TYR A 327 43.49 19.59 -40.55
CA TYR A 327 42.60 18.72 -41.33
C TYR A 327 41.42 19.51 -41.88
N THR A 328 41.32 19.39 -43.19
CA THR A 328 40.41 20.04 -44.12
C THR A 328 39.03 19.39 -44.05
N SER A 329 38.00 20.23 -44.02
CA SER A 329 36.59 19.88 -44.18
C SER A 329 36.30 19.33 -45.57
N THR A 330 35.66 18.16 -45.65
CA THR A 330 35.01 17.67 -46.87
C THR A 330 33.51 17.57 -46.64
N THR A 331 32.79 17.95 -47.70
CA THR A 331 31.35 18.21 -47.80
C THR A 331 30.52 16.92 -47.91
N ASP A 332 29.49 16.78 -47.07
CA ASP A 332 28.53 15.67 -47.11
C ASP A 332 27.47 15.84 -48.20
N HIS A 333 27.32 14.81 -49.04
CA HIS A 333 26.22 14.66 -49.99
C HIS A 333 24.98 14.09 -49.28
N ARG A 334 23.88 14.84 -49.30
CA ARG A 334 22.55 14.43 -48.83
C ARG A 334 21.93 13.39 -49.78
N SER A 335 21.86 12.13 -49.36
CA SER A 335 21.07 11.09 -50.03
C SER A 335 19.61 11.13 -49.54
N LYS A 336 18.66 11.03 -50.49
CA LYS A 336 17.22 10.92 -50.20
C LYS A 336 16.92 9.52 -49.59
N PRO A 337 16.02 9.39 -48.59
CA PRO A 337 15.66 8.09 -48.03
C PRO A 337 14.85 7.27 -49.04
N ARG A 338 15.20 5.99 -49.20
CA ARG A 338 14.45 5.01 -50.02
C ARG A 338 13.20 4.53 -49.25
N PRO A 339 12.11 4.12 -49.93
CA PRO A 339 10.97 3.48 -49.28
C PRO A 339 11.43 2.21 -48.54
N ILE A 340 10.94 2.01 -47.32
CA ILE A 340 11.25 0.84 -46.50
C ILE A 340 10.18 -0.20 -46.79
N ASP A 341 10.54 -1.29 -47.47
CA ASP A 341 9.63 -2.43 -47.64
C ASP A 341 9.19 -2.95 -46.25
N PRO A 342 7.89 -3.23 -46.04
CA PRO A 342 7.39 -3.68 -44.74
C PRO A 342 8.03 -5.02 -44.36
N PRO A 343 8.38 -5.23 -43.08
CA PRO A 343 8.98 -6.49 -42.65
C PRO A 343 7.98 -7.65 -42.83
N ILE A 344 8.44 -8.74 -43.44
CA ILE A 344 7.64 -9.94 -43.66
C ILE A 344 7.68 -10.83 -42.41
N ALA A 345 6.53 -11.31 -41.97
CA ALA A 345 6.42 -12.22 -40.84
C ALA A 345 7.00 -13.60 -41.16
N ALA A 346 7.92 -14.09 -40.34
CA ALA A 346 8.46 -15.44 -40.49
C ALA A 346 7.42 -16.56 -40.27
N SER A 347 6.33 -16.28 -39.54
CA SER A 347 5.30 -17.27 -39.19
C SER A 347 4.23 -17.47 -40.26
N THR A 348 3.78 -16.40 -40.90
CA THR A 348 2.68 -16.41 -41.86
C THR A 348 3.14 -16.08 -43.27
N LEU A 349 4.38 -15.61 -43.44
CA LEU A 349 4.94 -15.12 -44.70
C LEU A 349 4.16 -13.92 -45.28
N LEU A 350 3.36 -13.23 -44.46
CA LEU A 350 2.62 -12.04 -44.83
C LEU A 350 3.36 -10.77 -44.39
N PRO A 351 3.21 -9.64 -45.11
CA PRO A 351 3.70 -8.34 -44.66
C PRO A 351 3.03 -7.92 -43.35
N ILE A 352 3.83 -7.34 -42.45
CA ILE A 352 3.38 -6.86 -41.14
C ILE A 352 3.05 -5.37 -41.23
N LEU A 353 1.92 -4.97 -40.64
CA LEU A 353 1.64 -3.55 -40.42
C LEU A 353 2.66 -2.93 -39.46
N THR A 354 3.49 -2.03 -39.97
CA THR A 354 4.40 -1.18 -39.18
C THR A 354 4.06 0.29 -39.32
N VAL A 355 4.36 1.09 -38.30
CA VAL A 355 4.14 2.53 -38.27
C VAL A 355 5.47 3.26 -38.44
N PRO A 356 5.55 4.30 -39.29
CA PRO A 356 6.77 5.08 -39.47
C PRO A 356 7.14 5.84 -38.19
N LEU A 357 8.44 6.11 -38.03
CA LEU A 357 8.95 6.90 -36.91
C LEU A 357 8.70 8.40 -37.19
N PRO A 358 8.13 9.17 -36.23
CA PRO A 358 7.97 10.61 -36.38
C PRO A 358 9.34 11.32 -36.36
N ALA A 359 9.39 12.53 -36.94
CA ALA A 359 10.62 13.32 -36.97
C ALA A 359 11.10 13.75 -35.57
N ASP A 360 10.15 13.98 -34.66
CA ASP A 360 10.42 14.35 -33.28
C ASP A 360 10.30 13.14 -32.34
N SER A 361 11.35 12.90 -31.54
CA SER A 361 11.40 11.81 -30.55
C SER A 361 10.49 12.01 -29.33
N THR A 362 9.89 13.20 -29.20
CA THR A 362 8.94 13.56 -28.13
C THR A 362 7.50 13.14 -28.46
N LEU A 363 7.24 12.80 -29.72
CA LEU A 363 5.94 12.35 -30.22
C LEU A 363 5.85 10.83 -30.19
N CYS A 364 4.67 10.31 -29.88
CA CYS A 364 4.38 8.89 -29.92
C CYS A 364 4.27 8.41 -31.38
N PRO A 365 4.99 7.36 -31.80
CA PRO A 365 4.90 6.85 -33.18
C PRO A 365 3.49 6.40 -33.58
N ILE A 366 2.70 5.88 -32.64
CA ILE A 366 1.38 5.30 -32.93
C ILE A 366 0.27 6.36 -33.03
N CYS A 367 0.34 7.46 -32.29
CA CYS A 367 -0.72 8.47 -32.27
C CYS A 367 -0.27 9.87 -32.69
N SER A 368 1.02 10.05 -33.00
CA SER A 368 1.64 11.32 -33.41
C SER A 368 1.44 12.51 -32.45
N THR A 369 0.87 12.29 -31.27
CA THR A 369 0.75 13.28 -30.18
C THR A 369 1.94 13.18 -29.22
N PRO A 370 2.22 14.20 -28.39
CA PRO A 370 3.21 14.10 -27.32
C PRO A 370 2.99 12.87 -26.43
N VAL A 371 4.08 12.20 -26.04
CA VAL A 371 4.02 10.95 -25.29
C VAL A 371 3.39 11.18 -23.90
N THR A 372 2.28 10.50 -23.63
CA THR A 372 1.62 10.47 -22.32
C THR A 372 1.85 9.11 -21.65
N ASN A 373 2.34 9.11 -20.40
CA ASN A 373 2.78 7.89 -19.70
C ASN A 373 3.80 7.06 -20.52
N PRO A 374 5.06 7.50 -20.60
CA PRO A 374 6.07 6.89 -21.47
C PRO A 374 6.28 5.41 -21.11
N THR A 375 6.14 4.56 -22.12
CA THR A 375 6.28 3.11 -21.99
C THR A 375 7.25 2.61 -23.03
N ALA A 376 8.32 1.95 -22.57
CA ALA A 376 9.32 1.35 -23.42
C ALA A 376 8.91 -0.07 -23.81
N SER A 377 8.99 -0.34 -25.11
CA SER A 377 8.99 -1.68 -25.67
C SER A 377 10.35 -2.37 -25.45
N PRO A 378 10.42 -3.72 -25.42
CA PRO A 378 11.71 -4.43 -25.34
C PRO A 378 12.67 -4.13 -26.49
N THR A 379 12.17 -3.59 -27.59
CA THR A 379 12.94 -3.16 -28.77
C THR A 379 13.58 -1.78 -28.59
N GLY A 380 13.25 -1.06 -27.52
CA GLY A 380 13.87 0.22 -27.14
C GLY A 380 13.08 1.46 -27.57
N PHE A 381 11.91 1.31 -28.21
CA PHE A 381 11.06 2.43 -28.59
C PHE A 381 10.08 2.82 -27.49
N VAL A 382 9.85 4.12 -27.33
CA VAL A 382 8.95 4.70 -26.33
C VAL A 382 7.65 5.13 -26.99
N TYR A 383 6.54 4.76 -26.34
CA TYR A 383 5.18 5.06 -26.80
C TYR A 383 4.32 5.59 -25.65
N CYS A 384 3.16 6.13 -25.97
CA CYS A 384 2.07 6.27 -25.00
C CYS A 384 1.66 4.87 -24.50
N TYR A 385 1.53 4.69 -23.19
CA TYR A 385 1.14 3.41 -22.58
C TYR A 385 -0.11 2.80 -23.23
N THR A 386 -1.16 3.59 -23.42
CA THR A 386 -2.44 3.15 -23.99
C THR A 386 -2.32 2.71 -25.44
N CYS A 387 -1.52 3.41 -26.25
CA CYS A 387 -1.32 3.11 -27.66
C CYS A 387 -0.59 1.78 -27.86
N ILE A 388 0.58 1.61 -27.23
CA ILE A 388 1.37 0.38 -27.40
C ILE A 388 0.68 -0.83 -26.76
N HIS A 389 -0.01 -0.65 -25.63
CA HIS A 389 -0.74 -1.72 -24.98
C HIS A 389 -1.90 -2.24 -25.86
N ARG A 390 -2.70 -1.34 -26.45
CA ARG A 390 -3.76 -1.72 -27.39
C ARG A 390 -3.21 -2.32 -28.68
N TRP A 391 -2.07 -1.80 -29.16
CA TRP A 391 -1.38 -2.30 -30.36
C TRP A 391 -0.92 -3.75 -30.20
N VAL A 392 -0.23 -4.06 -29.10
CA VAL A 392 0.26 -5.41 -28.82
C VAL A 392 -0.90 -6.39 -28.66
N GLN A 393 -2.08 -5.94 -28.22
CA GLN A 393 -3.28 -6.77 -28.12
C GLN A 393 -4.03 -6.93 -29.44
N GLY A 394 -3.78 -6.09 -30.44
CA GLY A 394 -4.50 -6.10 -31.71
C GLY A 394 -5.85 -5.35 -31.68
N VAL A 395 -6.07 -4.49 -30.68
CA VAL A 395 -7.35 -3.76 -30.46
C VAL A 395 -7.15 -2.25 -30.67
N HIS A 396 -6.07 -1.84 -31.35
CA HIS A 396 -5.85 -0.43 -31.62
C HIS A 396 -6.68 0.04 -32.81
N ASP A 397 -7.33 1.20 -32.72
CA ASP A 397 -8.22 1.73 -33.78
C ASP A 397 -7.53 1.80 -35.15
N ARG A 398 -6.24 2.22 -35.18
CA ARG A 398 -5.43 2.21 -36.40
C ARG A 398 -5.18 0.80 -36.99
N GLN A 399 -5.04 -0.24 -36.16
CA GLN A 399 -4.88 -1.62 -36.65
C GLN A 399 -6.20 -2.14 -37.22
N VAL A 400 -7.31 -1.88 -36.53
CA VAL A 400 -8.65 -2.31 -36.96
C VAL A 400 -9.01 -1.62 -38.28
N ALA A 401 -8.88 -0.29 -38.36
CA ALA A 401 -9.15 0.47 -39.57
C ALA A 401 -8.26 0.04 -40.75
N PHE A 402 -7.00 -0.31 -40.48
CA PHE A 402 -6.10 -0.84 -41.51
C PHE A 402 -6.57 -2.20 -42.04
N MET A 403 -6.94 -3.12 -41.15
CA MET A 403 -7.40 -4.46 -41.54
C MET A 403 -8.75 -4.42 -42.26
N GLU A 404 -9.64 -3.52 -41.85
CA GLU A 404 -10.95 -3.28 -42.50
C GLU A 404 -10.82 -2.61 -43.88
N GLY A 405 -9.63 -2.11 -44.24
CA GLY A 405 -9.38 -1.47 -45.53
C GLY A 405 -9.92 -0.05 -45.62
N ALA A 406 -10.15 0.63 -44.49
CA ALA A 406 -10.57 2.01 -44.48
C ALA A 406 -9.43 2.93 -44.98
N ALA A 407 -9.72 3.80 -45.95
CA ALA A 407 -8.78 4.74 -46.56
C ALA A 407 -8.21 5.84 -45.61
N GLY A 408 -8.35 5.67 -44.29
CA GLY A 408 -7.98 6.65 -43.27
C GLY A 408 -6.49 6.68 -42.91
N PHE A 409 -5.62 5.93 -43.61
CA PHE A 409 -4.16 6.05 -43.44
C PHE A 409 -3.57 7.26 -44.18
N ALA A 410 -4.38 8.00 -44.96
CA ALA A 410 -4.00 9.23 -45.63
C ALA A 410 -3.94 10.42 -44.64
N ARG A 411 -2.83 10.49 -43.91
CA ARG A 411 -2.07 11.71 -43.56
C ARG A 411 -2.89 12.99 -43.28
N GLU A 412 -3.24 13.22 -42.00
CA GLU A 412 -3.32 14.58 -41.45
C GLU A 412 -1.89 15.03 -41.09
N ASP A 413 -1.09 15.41 -42.09
CA ASP A 413 0.13 16.20 -41.88
C ASP A 413 0.38 16.99 -43.17
N GLY A 414 0.00 18.27 -43.13
CA GLY A 414 0.20 19.21 -44.21
C GLY A 414 1.67 19.43 -44.54
N ALA A 415 1.91 19.71 -45.82
CA ALA A 415 3.18 20.05 -46.47
C ALA A 415 4.14 18.89 -46.76
N GLY A 416 4.20 18.52 -48.05
CA GLY A 416 5.24 17.69 -48.64
C GLY A 416 4.64 16.51 -49.39
N GLU A 417 4.69 16.57 -50.74
CA GLU A 417 4.40 15.46 -51.63
C GLU A 417 5.19 14.23 -51.17
N VAL A 418 4.49 13.25 -50.59
CA VAL A 418 5.03 11.92 -50.34
C VAL A 418 4.28 10.98 -51.26
N GLU A 419 5.05 10.24 -52.03
CA GLU A 419 4.56 9.18 -52.90
C GLU A 419 3.58 8.30 -52.11
N VAL A 420 2.34 8.29 -52.59
CA VAL A 420 1.24 7.48 -52.08
C VAL A 420 1.66 6.02 -52.23
N GLU A 421 2.03 5.37 -51.14
CA GLU A 421 2.52 3.98 -51.21
C GLU A 421 1.48 3.06 -51.85
N GLU A 422 1.91 2.13 -52.70
CA GLU A 422 1.04 1.37 -53.63
C GLU A 422 -0.11 0.61 -52.93
N TRP A 423 0.11 0.16 -51.68
CA TRP A 423 -0.86 -0.51 -50.81
C TRP A 423 -1.92 0.42 -50.19
N SER A 424 -1.74 1.74 -50.26
CA SER A 424 -2.72 2.72 -49.78
C SER A 424 -3.91 2.91 -50.75
N LYS A 425 -3.81 2.39 -51.98
CA LYS A 425 -4.86 2.43 -53.01
C LYS A 425 -5.74 1.17 -53.04
N GLU A 426 -5.44 0.16 -52.22
CA GLU A 426 -6.22 -1.07 -52.16
C GLU A 426 -7.47 -0.87 -51.28
N GLU A 427 -8.64 -0.83 -51.91
CA GLU A 427 -9.95 -0.82 -51.26
C GLU A 427 -10.43 -2.27 -51.00
N GLY A 428 -10.69 -2.61 -49.73
CA GLY A 428 -11.20 -3.91 -49.30
C GLY A 428 -10.49 -4.51 -48.09
N SER A 429 -11.10 -5.52 -47.45
CA SER A 429 -10.54 -6.21 -46.27
C SER A 429 -9.14 -6.79 -46.58
N ARG A 430 -8.19 -6.54 -45.68
CA ARG A 430 -6.78 -6.96 -45.79
C ARG A 430 -6.48 -8.25 -45.03
N GLU A 431 -7.52 -8.86 -44.44
CA GLU A 431 -7.44 -10.15 -43.78
C GLU A 431 -6.92 -11.24 -44.73
N GLY A 432 -5.90 -11.99 -44.30
CA GLY A 432 -5.25 -13.04 -45.11
C GLY A 432 -4.17 -12.55 -46.08
N ARG A 433 -4.07 -11.23 -46.34
CA ARG A 433 -2.97 -10.62 -47.11
C ARG A 433 -1.95 -9.90 -46.25
N TRP A 434 -2.37 -9.42 -45.08
CA TRP A 434 -1.54 -8.70 -44.11
C TRP A 434 -1.68 -9.28 -42.70
N GLU A 435 -0.61 -9.20 -41.91
CA GLU A 435 -0.68 -9.38 -40.45
C GLU A 435 -0.99 -8.04 -39.77
N SER A 436 -1.96 -8.05 -38.84
CA SER A 436 -2.37 -6.86 -38.05
C SER A 436 -1.29 -6.30 -37.12
N GLY A 437 -0.17 -7.01 -36.94
CA GLY A 437 0.89 -6.64 -36.00
C GLY A 437 0.59 -7.03 -34.55
N GLN A 438 -0.43 -7.86 -34.29
CA GLN A 438 -0.75 -8.35 -32.94
C GLN A 438 0.45 -9.06 -32.29
N GLY A 439 0.74 -8.74 -31.03
CA GLY A 439 1.86 -9.30 -30.29
C GLY A 439 3.24 -8.78 -30.71
N ARG A 440 3.29 -7.77 -31.59
CA ARG A 440 4.52 -7.19 -32.14
C ARG A 440 4.65 -5.71 -31.78
N ASP A 441 5.87 -5.22 -31.87
CA ASP A 441 6.20 -3.81 -31.71
C ASP A 441 5.78 -3.01 -32.97
N ALA A 442 5.22 -1.82 -32.77
CA ALA A 442 4.58 -1.05 -33.84
C ALA A 442 5.56 -0.50 -34.88
N VAL A 443 6.76 -0.10 -34.46
CA VAL A 443 7.77 0.46 -35.37
C VAL A 443 8.61 -0.64 -36.02
N THR A 444 9.02 -1.65 -35.25
CA THR A 444 9.98 -2.67 -35.75
C THR A 444 9.33 -3.94 -36.30
N GLY A 445 8.06 -4.21 -36.01
CA GLY A 445 7.39 -5.47 -36.35
C GLY A 445 7.94 -6.70 -35.60
N ARG A 446 8.89 -6.51 -34.67
CA ARG A 446 9.47 -7.61 -33.87
C ARG A 446 8.50 -8.06 -32.78
N LYS A 447 8.52 -9.37 -32.49
CA LYS A 447 7.62 -9.96 -31.48
C LYS A 447 8.00 -9.48 -30.07
N VAL A 448 7.03 -9.00 -29.32
CA VAL A 448 7.20 -8.59 -27.92
C VAL A 448 7.11 -9.84 -27.03
N LEU A 449 8.25 -10.25 -26.46
CA LEU A 449 8.29 -11.37 -25.53
C LEU A 449 7.51 -11.02 -24.26
N GLY A 450 6.53 -11.84 -23.88
CA GLY A 450 5.62 -11.57 -22.75
C GLY A 450 4.39 -10.71 -23.11
N GLY A 451 4.19 -10.37 -24.39
CA GLY A 451 3.01 -9.61 -24.82
C GLY A 451 2.90 -8.26 -24.10
N THR A 452 1.73 -7.94 -23.55
CA THR A 452 1.51 -6.69 -22.80
C THR A 452 2.28 -6.62 -21.48
N GLU A 453 2.65 -7.77 -20.89
CA GLU A 453 3.41 -7.82 -19.64
C GLU A 453 4.91 -7.55 -19.85
N GLY A 454 5.38 -7.63 -21.11
CA GLY A 454 6.75 -7.29 -21.49
C GLY A 454 7.00 -5.78 -21.59
N LEU A 455 5.94 -4.96 -21.54
CA LEU A 455 6.03 -3.50 -21.63
C LEU A 455 6.50 -2.92 -20.29
N ARG A 456 7.50 -2.03 -20.32
CA ARG A 456 8.04 -1.41 -19.11
C ARG A 456 7.72 0.08 -19.08
N ARG A 457 7.18 0.54 -17.96
CA ARG A 457 6.98 1.97 -17.73
C ARG A 457 8.33 2.65 -17.54
N VAL A 458 8.56 3.73 -18.28
CA VAL A 458 9.71 4.61 -18.06
C VAL A 458 9.30 5.60 -16.97
N VAL A 459 9.99 5.56 -15.83
CA VAL A 459 9.85 6.59 -14.80
C VAL A 459 10.93 7.62 -15.10
N VAL A 460 10.51 8.78 -15.63
CA VAL A 460 11.38 9.95 -15.84
C VAL A 460 11.35 10.81 -14.59
#